data_AF-A0A354IFW7-F1
#
_entry.id   AF-A0A354IFW7-F1
#
_cell.length_a   1.000
_cell.length_b   1.000
_cell.length_c   1.000
_cell.angle_alpha   90.00
_cell.angle_beta   90.00
_cell.angle_gamma   90.00
#
_symmetry.space_group_name_H-M   'P 1'
#
loop_
_entity.id
_entity.type
_entity.pdbx_description
1 polymer ?
#
loop_
_entity_poly.entity_id
_entity_poly.type
_entity_poly.pdbx_seq_one_letter_code
_entity_poly.pdbx_strand_id
1 'polypeptide(L)'
;MDFRDYFDCSQSIHDYNYTHKAVQNLQRLTGTAEFQHADAKTICYHIINKTEIVIFHDYLKRYLYQRSALRKPFHLVSDDEYGEIITSSFVETQTPRSFNPNTVRRWSRVLSSWLNAKTVPRDTIFLLGFGLRMPPGDVSEFLVKVLKTEDFNFSDPRETILWYCYKNGFSYSKANALMTKFENETHESDYGEPFIHSVNEIKTEEQLFRYLHRNSQNDTFNRNIQDAYSAFDKLLEQTKNIISELYETSDYVNPDQNDTKTNHDRITLTAVEMVLNSGVPHRRNGNYVAERLSLLYPYIKNARLTRQHMHLIQRRRCTVKRNDIILLQFFNYSYEMQNAAPCERFKRFVDSTNDILKRCGMLELYPVNPFESFLLLCLLSDEPFDLYTDVMEYSYNQTSPA
;
A
#
# COMPACT_ATOMS: atom_id res chain seq x y z
N MET A 1 30.11 1.21 31.73
CA MET A 1 29.18 0.08 31.54
C MET A 1 29.33 -0.36 30.10
N ASP A 2 29.66 -1.63 29.92
CA ASP A 2 30.22 -2.20 28.69
C ASP A 2 29.15 -2.39 27.61
N PHE A 3 29.49 -2.09 26.34
CA PHE A 3 28.58 -2.04 25.19
C PHE A 3 28.31 -3.44 24.58
N ARG A 4 28.70 -4.51 25.27
CA ARG A 4 28.70 -5.90 24.77
C ARG A 4 27.61 -6.80 25.34
N ASP A 5 26.79 -6.31 26.27
CA ASP A 5 25.73 -7.12 26.90
C ASP A 5 24.34 -6.95 26.26
N TYR A 6 24.24 -6.31 25.09
CA TYR A 6 22.97 -6.19 24.34
C TYR A 6 22.72 -7.32 23.32
N PHE A 7 23.59 -8.32 23.26
CA PHE A 7 23.45 -9.46 22.34
C PHE A 7 23.07 -10.74 23.09
N ASP A 8 21.81 -10.81 23.52
CA ASP A 8 21.05 -12.07 23.49
C ASP A 8 19.92 -11.91 22.45
N CYS A 9 20.32 -12.06 21.18
CA CYS A 9 19.52 -11.82 19.97
C CYS A 9 18.36 -12.82 19.75
N SER A 10 17.97 -13.57 20.78
CA SER A 10 16.89 -14.58 20.74
C SER A 10 15.68 -14.23 21.63
N GLN A 11 15.75 -13.14 22.41
CA GLN A 11 14.81 -12.85 23.51
C GLN A 11 13.95 -11.59 23.32
N SER A 12 14.31 -10.70 22.40
CA SER A 12 13.70 -9.36 22.26
C SER A 12 12.79 -9.24 21.04
N ILE A 13 11.58 -8.70 21.22
CA ILE A 13 10.69 -8.31 20.10
C ILE A 13 11.28 -7.18 19.25
N HIS A 14 12.18 -6.37 19.81
CA HIS A 14 12.71 -5.19 19.14
C HIS A 14 13.59 -5.51 17.92
N ASP A 15 14.17 -6.71 17.85
CA ASP A 15 15.00 -7.16 16.73
C ASP A 15 14.20 -7.49 15.45
N TYR A 16 12.86 -7.43 15.49
CA TYR A 16 11.95 -7.80 14.41
C TYR A 16 11.04 -6.66 13.93
N ASN A 17 11.45 -5.40 14.07
CA ASN A 17 10.81 -4.33 13.33
C ASN A 17 11.15 -4.50 11.84
N TYR A 18 10.30 -5.24 11.11
CA TYR A 18 10.43 -5.54 9.69
C TYR A 18 10.82 -4.31 8.87
N THR A 19 10.18 -3.17 9.16
CA THR A 19 10.48 -1.89 8.51
C THR A 19 11.91 -1.46 8.77
N HIS A 20 12.33 -1.41 10.04
CA HIS A 20 13.65 -0.94 10.42
C HIS A 20 14.76 -1.83 9.84
N LYS A 21 14.60 -3.16 9.91
CA LYS A 21 15.56 -4.10 9.32
C LYS A 21 15.61 -3.98 7.80
N ALA A 22 14.47 -3.83 7.13
CA ALA A 22 14.42 -3.60 5.69
C ALA A 22 15.08 -2.28 5.29
N VAL A 23 14.82 -1.19 6.02
CA VAL A 23 15.50 0.11 5.82
C VAL A 23 17.01 -0.03 6.01
N GLN A 24 17.47 -0.65 7.10
CA GLN A 24 18.90 -0.88 7.34
C GLN A 24 19.53 -1.73 6.25
N ASN A 25 18.83 -2.76 5.76
CA ASN A 25 19.32 -3.58 4.65
C ASN A 25 19.44 -2.74 3.38
N LEU A 26 18.42 -1.97 2.99
CA LEU A 26 18.49 -1.07 1.83
C LEU A 26 19.64 -0.04 1.96
N GLN A 27 19.82 0.55 3.15
CA GLN A 27 20.92 1.47 3.45
C GLN A 27 22.31 0.81 3.38
N ARG A 28 22.40 -0.49 3.68
CA ARG A 28 23.66 -1.24 3.49
C ARG A 28 23.93 -1.54 2.03
N LEU A 29 22.89 -1.64 1.21
CA LEU A 29 23.03 -1.90 -0.23
C LEU A 29 23.35 -0.63 -1.02
N THR A 30 22.89 0.55 -0.57
CA THR A 30 23.23 1.85 -1.19
C THR A 30 24.76 2.02 -1.27
N GLY A 31 25.28 2.18 -2.49
CA GLY A 31 26.71 2.40 -2.75
C GLY A 31 27.57 1.14 -2.77
N THR A 32 26.97 -0.05 -2.72
CA THR A 32 27.70 -1.31 -2.93
C THR A 32 27.87 -1.60 -4.42
N ALA A 33 29.04 -2.12 -4.80
CA ALA A 33 29.28 -2.56 -6.18
C ALA A 33 28.32 -3.69 -6.62
N GLU A 34 27.81 -4.48 -5.67
CA GLU A 34 26.82 -5.55 -5.93
C GLU A 34 25.52 -5.00 -6.52
N PHE A 35 25.05 -3.84 -6.06
CA PHE A 35 23.78 -3.26 -6.51
C PHE A 35 23.91 -2.12 -7.52
N GLN A 36 25.06 -1.44 -7.57
CA GLN A 36 25.32 -0.45 -8.61
C GLN A 36 25.29 -1.08 -10.02
N HIS A 37 25.79 -2.32 -10.13
CA HIS A 37 25.80 -3.11 -11.36
C HIS A 37 24.93 -4.37 -11.23
N ALA A 38 23.89 -4.34 -10.38
CA ALA A 38 22.99 -5.47 -10.23
C ALA A 38 22.28 -5.77 -11.55
N ASP A 39 22.25 -7.06 -11.91
CA ASP A 39 21.46 -7.56 -13.02
C ASP A 39 20.03 -7.93 -12.56
N ALA A 40 19.16 -8.15 -13.55
CA ALA A 40 17.76 -8.53 -13.31
C ALA A 40 17.61 -9.77 -12.41
N LYS A 41 18.53 -10.72 -12.53
CA LYS A 41 18.54 -11.96 -11.74
C LYS A 41 18.80 -11.67 -10.25
N THR A 42 19.74 -10.78 -9.95
CA THR A 42 20.08 -10.39 -8.58
C THR A 42 18.90 -9.73 -7.88
N ILE A 43 18.21 -8.81 -8.57
CA ILE A 43 17.01 -8.14 -8.04
C ILE A 43 15.87 -9.15 -7.85
N CYS A 44 15.58 -10.00 -8.84
CA CYS A 44 14.57 -11.05 -8.72
C CYS A 44 14.86 -11.99 -7.54
N TYR A 45 16.11 -12.44 -7.39
CA TYR A 45 16.52 -13.30 -6.29
C TYR A 45 16.31 -12.61 -4.94
N HIS A 46 16.63 -11.31 -4.85
CA HIS A 46 16.41 -10.53 -3.63
C HIS A 46 14.92 -10.47 -3.28
N ILE A 47 14.06 -10.11 -4.22
CA ILE A 47 12.61 -9.98 -4.00
C ILE A 47 12.00 -11.32 -3.54
N ILE A 48 12.42 -12.42 -4.18
CA ILE A 48 11.85 -13.75 -3.92
C ILE A 48 12.38 -14.37 -2.62
N ASN A 49 13.67 -14.21 -2.33
CA ASN A 49 14.35 -14.98 -1.27
C ASN A 49 14.78 -14.14 -0.06
N LYS A 50 14.96 -12.83 -0.21
CA LYS A 50 15.49 -11.95 0.84
C LYS A 50 14.45 -10.96 1.39
N THR A 51 13.39 -10.63 0.64
CA THR A 51 12.32 -9.76 1.15
C THR A 51 11.48 -10.51 2.19
N GLU A 52 11.57 -10.06 3.45
CA GLU A 52 10.76 -10.61 4.54
C GLU A 52 9.28 -10.32 4.28
N ILE A 53 8.46 -11.35 4.08
CA ILE A 53 7.02 -11.16 3.96
C ILE A 53 6.42 -11.17 5.36
N VAL A 54 5.87 -10.01 5.76
CA VAL A 54 5.01 -9.95 6.94
C VAL A 54 3.74 -10.74 6.67
N ILE A 55 3.54 -11.77 7.49
CA ILE A 55 2.34 -12.63 7.47
C ILE A 55 1.44 -12.29 8.65
N PHE A 56 0.13 -12.45 8.45
CA PHE A 56 -0.88 -11.95 9.38
C PHE A 56 -0.75 -12.47 10.80
N HIS A 57 -0.66 -13.79 10.97
CA HIS A 57 -0.64 -14.35 12.32
C HIS A 57 0.60 -13.93 13.13
N ASP A 58 1.76 -13.81 12.50
CA ASP A 58 3.00 -13.39 13.18
C ASP A 58 2.89 -11.92 13.62
N TYR A 59 2.40 -11.04 12.73
CA TYR A 59 2.17 -9.64 13.06
C TYR A 59 1.14 -9.50 14.19
N LEU A 60 0.04 -10.27 14.15
CA LEU A 60 -0.98 -10.28 15.20
C LEU A 60 -0.40 -10.72 16.54
N LYS A 61 0.37 -11.82 16.60
CA LYS A 61 1.00 -12.31 17.84
C LYS A 61 1.96 -11.28 18.43
N ARG A 62 2.75 -10.59 17.59
CA ARG A 62 3.65 -9.52 18.03
C ARG A 62 2.88 -8.31 18.55
N TYR A 63 1.84 -7.89 17.84
CA TYR A 63 0.95 -6.82 18.27
C TYR A 63 0.35 -7.10 19.65
N LEU A 64 -0.19 -8.31 19.84
CA LEU A 64 -0.76 -8.76 21.10
C LEU A 64 0.30 -8.79 22.20
N TYR A 65 1.48 -9.35 21.93
CA TYR A 65 2.56 -9.39 22.90
C TYR A 65 2.94 -8.00 23.39
N GLN A 66 3.21 -7.06 22.46
CA GLN A 66 3.65 -5.70 22.78
C GLN A 66 2.65 -4.93 23.64
N ARG A 67 1.37 -5.25 23.52
CA ARG A 67 0.27 -4.58 24.23
C ARG A 67 -0.25 -5.38 25.43
N SER A 68 0.28 -6.57 25.64
CA SER A 68 -0.05 -7.43 26.78
C SER A 68 0.94 -7.22 27.93
N ALA A 69 0.56 -7.63 29.14
CA ALA A 69 1.45 -7.67 30.29
C ALA A 69 2.30 -8.96 30.35
N LEU A 70 2.50 -9.66 29.22
CA LEU A 70 3.28 -10.90 29.17
C LEU A 70 4.74 -10.62 29.52
N ARG A 71 5.27 -11.34 30.51
CA ARG A 71 6.66 -11.18 31.01
C ARG A 71 7.64 -12.20 30.46
N LYS A 72 7.15 -13.24 29.80
CA LYS A 72 7.99 -14.31 29.26
C LYS A 72 8.47 -13.93 27.85
N PRO A 73 9.63 -14.43 27.40
CA PRO A 73 10.10 -14.24 26.02
C PRO A 73 9.07 -14.60 24.96
N PHE A 74 9.02 -13.84 23.86
CA PHE A 74 8.05 -14.02 22.75
C PHE A 74 7.97 -15.45 22.23
N HIS A 75 9.10 -16.12 22.05
CA HIS A 75 9.16 -17.49 21.53
C HIS A 75 8.61 -18.56 22.49
N LEU A 76 8.33 -18.20 23.75
CA LEU A 76 7.76 -19.10 24.76
C LEU A 76 6.26 -18.84 25.02
N VAL A 77 5.66 -17.87 24.33
CA VAL A 77 4.22 -17.57 24.46
C VAL A 77 3.43 -18.56 23.60
N SER A 78 2.47 -19.25 24.21
CA SER A 78 1.63 -20.21 23.50
C SER A 78 0.47 -19.53 22.77
N ASP A 79 -0.09 -20.22 21.77
CA ASP A 79 -1.29 -19.76 21.07
C ASP A 79 -2.50 -19.64 22.00
N ASP A 80 -2.56 -20.46 23.05
CA ASP A 80 -3.63 -20.39 24.06
C ASP A 80 -3.58 -19.06 24.83
N GLU A 81 -2.39 -18.59 25.20
CA GLU A 81 -2.22 -17.30 25.87
C GLU A 81 -2.61 -16.12 24.98
N TYR A 82 -2.24 -16.17 23.70
CA TYR A 82 -2.73 -15.17 22.73
C TYR A 82 -4.25 -15.25 22.56
N GLY A 83 -4.81 -16.46 22.55
CA GLY A 83 -6.25 -16.70 22.50
C GLY A 83 -6.99 -16.12 23.70
N GLU A 84 -6.43 -16.23 24.91
CA GLU A 84 -6.98 -15.63 26.12
C GLU A 84 -6.99 -14.10 26.05
N ILE A 85 -5.92 -13.48 25.56
CA ILE A 85 -5.84 -12.02 25.38
C ILE A 85 -6.94 -11.55 24.41
N ILE A 86 -7.05 -12.18 23.23
CA ILE A 86 -8.08 -11.84 22.24
C ILE A 86 -9.47 -12.04 22.85
N THR A 87 -9.72 -13.17 23.52
CA THR A 87 -11.01 -13.50 24.13
C THR A 87 -11.43 -12.47 25.16
N SER A 88 -10.51 -12.12 26.07
CA SER A 88 -10.78 -11.17 27.15
C SER A 88 -11.13 -9.80 26.57
N SER A 89 -10.35 -9.33 25.59
CA SER A 89 -10.59 -8.05 24.93
C SER A 89 -11.92 -8.02 24.16
N PHE A 90 -12.27 -9.09 23.45
CA PHE A 90 -13.55 -9.18 22.73
C PHE A 90 -14.76 -9.21 23.66
N VAL A 91 -14.64 -9.88 24.82
CA VAL A 91 -15.67 -9.88 25.87
C VAL A 91 -15.84 -8.49 26.46
N GLU A 92 -14.75 -7.82 26.83
CA GLU A 92 -14.78 -6.46 27.40
C GLU A 92 -15.34 -5.42 26.44
N THR A 93 -15.06 -5.56 25.14
CA THR A 93 -15.53 -4.61 24.11
C THR A 93 -16.91 -4.95 23.56
N GLN A 94 -17.47 -6.12 23.92
CA GLN A 94 -18.72 -6.64 23.37
C GLN A 94 -18.72 -6.69 21.83
N THR A 95 -17.59 -7.10 21.25
CA THR A 95 -17.37 -7.09 19.80
C THR A 95 -17.34 -8.52 19.24
N PRO A 96 -18.06 -8.79 18.14
CA PRO A 96 -19.33 -8.18 17.75
C PRO A 96 -20.43 -8.46 18.78
N ARG A 97 -21.45 -7.61 18.88
CA ARG A 97 -22.56 -7.79 19.85
C ARG A 97 -23.35 -9.10 19.65
N SER A 98 -23.41 -9.60 18.42
CA SER A 98 -24.02 -10.91 18.07
C SER A 98 -23.10 -12.10 18.30
N PHE A 99 -21.84 -11.84 18.68
CA PHE A 99 -20.86 -12.88 18.93
C PHE A 99 -21.07 -13.43 20.32
N ASN A 100 -21.36 -14.72 20.41
CA ASN A 100 -21.53 -15.41 21.68
C ASN A 100 -20.30 -16.30 21.95
N PRO A 101 -19.38 -15.90 22.85
CA PRO A 101 -18.24 -16.72 23.26
C PRO A 101 -18.65 -18.11 23.76
N ASN A 102 -19.88 -18.27 24.26
CA ASN A 102 -20.43 -19.54 24.74
C ASN A 102 -20.64 -20.58 23.63
N THR A 103 -20.55 -20.19 22.34
CA THR A 103 -20.33 -21.15 21.25
C THR A 103 -18.84 -21.50 21.13
N VAL A 104 -18.29 -22.08 22.21
CA VAL A 104 -16.85 -22.32 22.44
C VAL A 104 -16.15 -23.00 21.25
N ARG A 105 -16.81 -23.95 20.59
CA ARG A 105 -16.26 -24.65 19.40
C ARG A 105 -16.12 -23.75 18.16
N ARG A 106 -16.99 -22.75 17.99
CA ARG A 106 -16.90 -21.81 16.88
C ARG A 106 -15.82 -20.76 17.16
N TRP A 107 -15.76 -20.27 18.40
CA TRP A 107 -14.75 -19.27 18.79
C TRP A 107 -13.32 -19.81 18.78
N SER A 108 -13.08 -20.99 19.35
CA SER A 108 -11.77 -21.65 19.30
C SER A 108 -11.25 -21.85 17.87
N ARG A 109 -12.12 -22.21 16.91
CA ARG A 109 -11.73 -22.29 15.49
C ARG A 109 -11.38 -20.93 14.89
N VAL A 110 -12.11 -19.87 15.24
CA VAL A 110 -11.80 -18.51 14.77
C VAL A 110 -10.45 -18.05 15.31
N LEU A 111 -10.18 -18.25 16.61
CA LEU A 111 -8.89 -17.93 17.23
C LEU A 111 -7.75 -18.72 16.59
N SER A 112 -7.90 -20.03 16.49
CA SER A 112 -6.89 -20.90 15.87
C SER A 112 -6.64 -20.48 14.42
N SER A 113 -7.69 -20.15 13.67
CA SER A 113 -7.56 -19.61 12.31
C SER A 113 -6.77 -18.30 12.30
N TRP A 114 -7.11 -17.32 13.13
CA TRP A 114 -6.39 -16.03 13.16
C TRP A 114 -4.93 -16.17 13.60
N LEU A 115 -4.63 -17.04 14.57
CA LEU A 115 -3.28 -17.26 15.08
C LEU A 115 -2.39 -18.12 14.17
N ASN A 116 -2.93 -18.65 13.06
CA ASN A 116 -2.18 -19.48 12.11
C ASN A 116 -2.35 -19.06 10.64
N ALA A 117 -3.28 -18.17 10.32
CA ALA A 117 -3.53 -17.74 8.95
C ALA A 117 -2.43 -16.82 8.41
N LYS A 118 -1.95 -17.08 7.18
CA LYS A 118 -1.01 -16.20 6.48
C LYS A 118 -1.62 -14.84 6.11
N THR A 119 -2.93 -14.81 5.85
CA THR A 119 -3.69 -13.62 5.49
C THR A 119 -5.15 -13.77 5.93
N VAL A 120 -5.87 -12.66 6.06
CA VAL A 120 -7.29 -12.61 6.41
C VAL A 120 -8.03 -11.57 5.54
N PRO A 121 -9.35 -11.67 5.41
CA PRO A 121 -10.14 -10.63 4.76
C PRO A 121 -9.99 -9.27 5.44
N ARG A 122 -10.11 -8.18 4.68
CA ARG A 122 -10.07 -6.79 5.18
C ARG A 122 -11.05 -6.55 6.33
N ASP A 123 -12.26 -7.11 6.23
CA ASP A 123 -13.28 -7.04 7.29
C ASP A 123 -12.83 -7.66 8.62
N THR A 124 -11.94 -8.65 8.58
CA THR A 124 -11.38 -9.26 9.80
C THR A 124 -10.45 -8.28 10.51
N ILE A 125 -9.69 -7.46 9.78
CA ILE A 125 -8.84 -6.42 10.37
C ILE A 125 -9.69 -5.36 11.05
N PHE A 126 -10.78 -4.92 10.42
CA PHE A 126 -11.71 -4.00 11.07
C PHE A 126 -12.32 -4.63 12.33
N LEU A 127 -12.74 -5.90 12.26
CA LEU A 127 -13.29 -6.56 13.43
C LEU A 127 -12.29 -6.66 14.59
N LEU A 128 -11.04 -7.00 14.29
CA LEU A 128 -9.94 -7.01 15.25
C LEU A 128 -9.65 -5.62 15.81
N GLY A 129 -9.77 -4.57 14.98
CA GLY A 129 -9.65 -3.18 15.38
C GLY A 129 -10.55 -2.84 16.56
N PHE A 130 -11.83 -3.20 16.47
CA PHE A 130 -12.77 -3.00 17.59
C PHE A 130 -12.49 -3.93 18.76
N GLY A 131 -12.31 -5.22 18.47
CA GLY A 131 -12.19 -6.24 19.50
C GLY A 131 -10.92 -6.09 20.35
N LEU A 132 -9.85 -5.52 19.80
CA LEU A 132 -8.56 -5.28 20.46
C LEU A 132 -8.35 -3.80 20.84
N ARG A 133 -9.36 -2.93 20.67
CA ARG A 133 -9.28 -1.48 20.90
C ARG A 133 -8.09 -0.82 20.19
N MET A 134 -7.87 -1.18 18.94
CA MET A 134 -6.81 -0.60 18.12
C MET A 134 -7.12 0.86 17.77
N PRO A 135 -6.17 1.80 17.95
CA PRO A 135 -6.29 3.13 17.35
C PRO A 135 -6.28 3.03 15.82
N PRO A 136 -6.78 4.07 15.10
CA PRO A 136 -6.84 4.05 13.64
C PRO A 136 -5.46 3.85 12.98
N GLY A 137 -4.38 4.33 13.61
CA GLY A 137 -3.00 4.09 13.14
C GLY A 137 -2.64 2.60 13.09
N ASP A 138 -2.91 1.87 14.17
CA ASP A 138 -2.63 0.42 14.23
C ASP A 138 -3.46 -0.34 13.19
N VAL A 139 -4.73 0.03 13.00
CA VAL A 139 -5.59 -0.57 11.96
C VAL A 139 -5.02 -0.31 10.56
N SER A 140 -4.60 0.92 10.27
CA SER A 140 -3.91 1.29 9.02
C SER A 140 -2.67 0.44 8.79
N GLU A 141 -1.85 0.21 9.83
CA GLU A 141 -0.69 -0.66 9.74
C GLU A 141 -1.05 -2.09 9.37
N PHE A 142 -2.10 -2.68 9.96
CA PHE A 142 -2.55 -4.02 9.53
C PHE A 142 -3.04 -4.03 8.07
N LEU A 143 -3.75 -3.01 7.62
CA LEU A 143 -4.23 -2.93 6.23
C LEU A 143 -3.08 -2.83 5.22
N VAL A 144 -2.10 -1.98 5.50
CA VAL A 144 -1.01 -1.68 4.58
C VAL A 144 0.16 -2.64 4.74
N LYS A 145 0.63 -2.88 5.96
CA LYS A 145 1.83 -3.69 6.21
C LYS A 145 1.57 -5.18 6.13
N VAL A 146 0.38 -5.63 6.55
CA VAL A 146 0.04 -7.05 6.66
C VAL A 146 -0.78 -7.52 5.46
N LEU A 147 -1.89 -6.84 5.14
CA LEU A 147 -2.70 -7.20 3.98
C LEU A 147 -2.11 -6.72 2.66
N LYS A 148 -1.17 -5.76 2.70
CA LYS A 148 -0.60 -5.13 1.49
C LYS A 148 -1.69 -4.53 0.60
N THR A 149 -2.70 -3.97 1.25
CA THR A 149 -3.84 -3.29 0.60
C THR A 149 -3.76 -1.79 0.85
N GLU A 150 -4.64 -1.03 0.20
CA GLU A 150 -4.82 0.39 0.48
C GLU A 150 -5.19 0.63 1.94
N ASP A 151 -4.88 1.83 2.44
CA ASP A 151 -5.31 2.30 3.76
C ASP A 151 -6.84 2.50 3.79
N PHE A 152 -7.39 3.14 4.82
CA PHE A 152 -8.81 3.50 4.90
C PHE A 152 -9.29 4.19 3.63
N ASN A 153 -10.36 3.65 3.03
CA ASN A 153 -11.03 4.25 1.90
C ASN A 153 -12.07 5.27 2.39
N PHE A 154 -11.67 6.53 2.48
CA PHE A 154 -12.57 7.62 2.90
C PHE A 154 -13.63 8.00 1.85
N SER A 155 -13.62 7.37 0.67
CA SER A 155 -14.73 7.44 -0.28
C SER A 155 -15.84 6.45 0.09
N ASP A 156 -15.51 5.37 0.80
CA ASP A 156 -16.48 4.40 1.27
C ASP A 156 -17.12 4.89 2.58
N PRO A 157 -18.45 5.07 2.62
CA PRO A 157 -19.13 5.49 3.84
C PRO A 157 -18.89 4.55 5.00
N ARG A 158 -18.83 3.23 4.75
CA ARG A 158 -18.63 2.23 5.78
C ARG A 158 -17.25 2.40 6.43
N GLU A 159 -16.18 2.40 5.64
CA GLU A 159 -14.83 2.59 6.18
C GLU A 159 -14.62 3.94 6.88
N THR A 160 -15.24 5.01 6.39
CA THR A 160 -15.22 6.32 7.04
C THR A 160 -15.88 6.27 8.43
N ILE A 161 -17.04 5.60 8.56
CA ILE A 161 -17.73 5.41 9.84
C ILE A 161 -16.87 4.54 10.79
N LEU A 162 -16.27 3.46 10.29
CA LEU A 162 -15.38 2.60 11.09
C LEU A 162 -14.19 3.41 11.63
N TRP A 163 -13.53 4.19 10.77
CA TRP A 163 -12.42 5.07 11.16
C TRP A 163 -12.83 6.09 12.22
N TYR A 164 -13.99 6.75 12.03
CA TYR A 164 -14.52 7.71 13.00
C TYR A 164 -14.76 7.04 14.37
N CYS A 165 -15.27 5.81 14.38
CA CYS A 165 -15.47 5.06 15.60
C CYS A 165 -14.13 4.71 16.29
N TYR A 166 -13.10 4.28 15.54
CA TYR A 166 -11.77 4.03 16.14
C TYR A 166 -11.18 5.29 16.76
N LYS A 167 -11.23 6.43 16.03
CA LYS A 167 -10.71 7.72 16.51
C LYS A 167 -11.33 8.14 17.84
N ASN A 168 -12.63 7.88 18.03
CA ASN A 168 -13.37 8.29 19.22
C ASN A 168 -13.53 7.18 20.27
N GLY A 169 -12.98 5.98 20.03
CA GLY A 169 -13.12 4.83 20.94
C GLY A 169 -14.55 4.29 21.03
N PHE A 170 -15.38 4.49 20.00
CA PHE A 170 -16.74 3.97 19.98
C PHE A 170 -16.79 2.47 19.69
N SER A 171 -17.82 1.79 20.19
CA SER A 171 -17.98 0.35 20.04
C SER A 171 -18.43 -0.05 18.63
N TYR A 172 -18.23 -1.33 18.29
CA TYR A 172 -18.73 -1.89 17.03
C TYR A 172 -20.26 -1.76 16.90
N SER A 173 -21.00 -1.82 18.01
CA SER A 173 -22.46 -1.61 18.00
C SER A 173 -22.83 -0.17 17.60
N LYS A 174 -22.05 0.83 18.04
CA LYS A 174 -22.26 2.22 17.63
C LYS A 174 -21.93 2.40 16.16
N ALA A 175 -20.85 1.78 15.66
CA ALA A 175 -20.51 1.79 14.25
C ALA A 175 -21.66 1.25 13.38
N ASN A 176 -22.24 0.09 13.73
CA ASN A 176 -23.39 -0.47 13.01
C ASN A 176 -24.61 0.47 13.08
N ALA A 177 -24.89 1.07 14.24
CA ALA A 177 -26.00 2.02 14.37
C ALA A 177 -25.81 3.26 13.48
N LEU A 178 -24.58 3.77 13.35
CA LEU A 178 -24.25 4.87 12.45
C LEU A 178 -24.40 4.46 10.98
N MET A 179 -23.97 3.25 10.59
CA MET A 179 -24.17 2.73 9.24
C MET A 179 -25.66 2.61 8.90
N THR A 180 -26.45 1.99 9.77
CA THR A 180 -27.90 1.86 9.59
C THR A 180 -28.58 3.23 9.55
N LYS A 181 -28.13 4.20 10.35
CA LYS A 181 -28.64 5.56 10.30
C LYS A 181 -28.35 6.22 8.95
N PHE A 182 -27.11 6.11 8.45
CA PHE A 182 -26.72 6.64 7.14
C PHE A 182 -27.51 6.04 5.99
N GLU A 183 -27.74 4.72 6.01
CA GLU A 183 -28.50 4.01 4.98
C GLU A 183 -29.98 4.41 4.92
N ASN A 184 -30.57 4.80 6.07
CA ASN A 184 -31.98 5.14 6.17
C ASN A 184 -32.26 6.65 6.06
N GLU A 185 -31.26 7.51 6.23
CA GLU A 185 -31.42 8.96 6.12
C GLU A 185 -31.39 9.41 4.65
N THR A 186 -32.50 9.96 4.17
CA THR A 186 -32.53 10.72 2.92
C THR A 186 -32.00 12.12 3.18
N HIS A 187 -30.92 12.50 2.49
CA HIS A 187 -30.29 13.80 2.72
C HIS A 187 -31.11 14.95 2.15
N GLU A 188 -31.52 15.88 3.01
CA GLU A 188 -31.93 17.22 2.58
C GLU A 188 -30.67 18.08 2.38
N SER A 189 -30.59 18.77 1.26
CA SER A 189 -29.42 19.54 0.87
C SER A 189 -29.21 20.75 1.81
N ASP A 190 -28.21 20.64 2.70
CA ASP A 190 -27.86 21.69 3.65
C ASP A 190 -26.86 22.69 3.02
N TYR A 191 -27.41 23.62 2.24
CA TYR A 191 -26.68 24.73 1.62
C TYR A 191 -26.48 25.86 2.64
N GLY A 192 -25.38 25.83 3.42
CA GLY A 192 -25.02 26.94 4.30
C GLY A 192 -23.95 26.65 5.37
N GLU A 193 -23.71 25.38 5.66
CA GLU A 193 -22.82 24.97 6.75
C GLU A 193 -21.33 24.83 6.36
N PRO A 194 -20.39 25.11 7.30
CA PRO A 194 -18.95 25.09 7.04
C PRO A 194 -18.48 23.77 6.43
N PHE A 195 -17.57 23.88 5.47
CA PHE A 195 -17.07 22.73 4.75
C PHE A 195 -16.04 21.94 5.56
N ILE A 196 -16.19 20.62 5.58
CA ILE A 196 -15.25 19.68 6.20
C ILE A 196 -14.38 19.11 5.09
N HIS A 197 -13.12 19.55 5.02
CA HIS A 197 -12.21 19.16 3.94
C HIS A 197 -11.48 17.85 4.26
N SER A 198 -11.36 17.50 5.53
CA SER A 198 -10.63 16.33 5.98
C SER A 198 -11.41 15.52 7.00
N VAL A 199 -11.32 14.20 6.91
CA VAL A 199 -11.85 13.28 7.93
C VAL A 199 -11.28 13.56 9.33
N ASN A 200 -10.08 14.14 9.40
CA ASN A 200 -9.43 14.55 10.65
C ASN A 200 -10.15 15.71 11.37
N GLU A 201 -10.88 16.55 10.63
CA GLU A 201 -11.64 17.69 11.16
C GLU A 201 -12.96 17.25 11.81
N ILE A 202 -13.45 16.05 11.51
CA ILE A 202 -14.70 15.51 12.03
C ILE A 202 -14.57 15.26 13.55
N LYS A 203 -15.44 15.90 14.32
CA LYS A 203 -15.55 15.79 15.78
C LYS A 203 -16.91 15.24 16.22
N THR A 204 -17.99 15.59 15.54
CA THR A 204 -19.36 15.18 15.92
C THR A 204 -20.00 14.22 14.91
N GLU A 205 -21.10 13.58 15.30
CA GLU A 205 -21.87 12.70 14.40
C GLU A 205 -22.50 13.50 13.26
N GLU A 206 -23.01 14.69 13.53
CA GLU A 206 -23.60 15.58 12.51
C GLU A 206 -22.58 15.95 11.44
N GLN A 207 -21.35 16.26 11.87
CA GLN A 207 -20.21 16.52 10.97
C GLN A 207 -19.86 15.28 10.13
N LEU A 208 -19.89 14.09 10.73
CA LEU A 208 -19.67 12.83 10.02
C LEU A 208 -20.73 12.63 8.93
N PHE A 209 -22.03 12.70 9.25
CA PHE A 209 -23.09 12.51 8.26
C PHE A 209 -22.97 13.52 7.12
N ARG A 210 -22.77 14.82 7.41
CA ARG A 210 -22.56 15.83 6.38
C ARG A 210 -21.40 15.49 5.44
N TYR A 211 -20.28 15.02 5.99
CA TYR A 211 -19.13 14.59 5.21
C TYR A 211 -19.47 13.38 4.31
N LEU A 212 -20.14 12.36 4.87
CA LEU A 212 -20.52 11.14 4.14
C LEU A 212 -21.47 11.43 2.97
N HIS A 213 -22.52 12.21 3.21
CA HIS A 213 -23.51 12.49 2.18
C HIS A 213 -22.95 13.36 1.06
N ARG A 214 -22.08 14.33 1.37
CA ARG A 214 -21.35 15.08 0.34
C ARG A 214 -20.43 14.19 -0.48
N ASN A 215 -19.64 13.31 0.15
CA ASN A 215 -18.80 12.35 -0.58
C ASN A 215 -19.63 11.39 -1.46
N SER A 216 -20.82 10.97 -0.99
CA SER A 216 -21.72 10.07 -1.75
C SER A 216 -22.32 10.70 -3.00
N GLN A 217 -22.38 12.03 -3.07
CA GLN A 217 -22.91 12.77 -4.23
C GLN A 217 -21.89 12.88 -5.38
N ASN A 218 -20.75 12.17 -5.32
CA ASN A 218 -19.61 12.26 -6.26
C ASN A 218 -18.96 13.65 -6.37
N ASP A 219 -19.38 14.55 -5.51
CA ASP A 219 -18.79 15.84 -5.32
C ASP A 219 -17.47 15.62 -4.58
N THR A 220 -16.37 15.59 -5.33
CA THR A 220 -15.06 15.13 -4.88
C THR A 220 -14.44 16.17 -3.95
N PHE A 221 -14.90 16.20 -2.71
CA PHE A 221 -14.69 17.29 -1.75
C PHE A 221 -13.70 16.96 -0.63
N ASN A 222 -13.37 15.69 -0.45
CA ASN A 222 -12.30 15.26 0.44
C ASN A 222 -10.94 15.73 -0.08
N ARG A 223 -10.23 16.56 0.69
CA ARG A 223 -8.91 17.09 0.35
C ARG A 223 -7.89 15.99 0.08
N ASN A 224 -7.87 14.91 0.86
CA ASN A 224 -6.91 13.83 0.65
C ASN A 224 -7.13 13.14 -0.71
N ILE A 225 -8.40 12.99 -1.12
CA ILE A 225 -8.77 12.43 -2.43
C ILE A 225 -8.41 13.41 -3.55
N GLN A 226 -8.72 14.70 -3.37
CA GLN A 226 -8.33 15.75 -4.31
C GLN A 226 -6.80 15.82 -4.47
N ASP A 227 -6.07 15.75 -3.37
CA ASP A 227 -4.61 15.73 -3.33
C ASP A 227 -4.06 14.48 -4.04
N ALA A 228 -4.71 13.31 -3.88
CA ALA A 228 -4.35 12.10 -4.60
C ALA A 228 -4.55 12.23 -6.12
N TYR A 229 -5.70 12.77 -6.56
CA TYR A 229 -5.94 13.03 -7.98
C TYR A 229 -5.00 14.10 -8.54
N SER A 230 -4.77 15.18 -7.80
CA SER A 230 -3.85 16.25 -8.20
C SER A 230 -2.41 15.74 -8.30
N ALA A 231 -1.97 14.93 -7.34
CA ALA A 231 -0.67 14.27 -7.38
C ALA A 231 -0.56 13.33 -8.59
N PHE A 232 -1.57 12.48 -8.82
CA PHE A 232 -1.59 11.58 -9.98
C PHE A 232 -1.51 12.35 -11.31
N ASP A 233 -2.35 13.37 -11.50
CA ASP A 233 -2.36 14.15 -12.74
C ASP A 233 -1.01 14.85 -12.97
N LYS A 234 -0.43 15.44 -11.92
CA LYS A 234 0.88 16.09 -11.99
C LYS A 234 1.98 15.10 -12.36
N LEU A 235 2.03 13.96 -11.68
CA LEU A 235 3.03 12.91 -11.92
C LEU A 235 2.90 12.34 -13.33
N LEU A 236 1.67 12.08 -13.78
CA LEU A 236 1.39 11.58 -15.12
C LEU A 236 1.80 12.60 -16.20
N GLU A 237 1.59 13.89 -15.96
CA GLU A 237 2.02 14.93 -16.89
C GLU A 237 3.56 15.02 -16.97
N GLN A 238 4.25 14.91 -15.84
CA GLN A 238 5.72 14.79 -15.82
C GLN A 238 6.19 13.55 -16.59
N THR A 239 5.54 12.40 -16.37
CA THR A 239 5.84 11.15 -17.10
C THR A 239 5.69 11.33 -18.60
N LYS A 240 4.62 11.99 -19.05
CA LYS A 240 4.42 12.28 -20.49
C LYS A 240 5.50 13.18 -21.06
N ASN A 241 5.92 14.21 -20.34
CA ASN A 241 6.99 15.10 -20.78
C ASN A 241 8.30 14.34 -20.98
N ILE A 242 8.68 13.50 -20.01
CA ILE A 242 9.86 12.63 -20.12
C ILE A 242 9.74 11.71 -21.34
N ILE A 243 8.58 11.05 -21.54
CA ILE A 243 8.38 10.18 -22.70
C ILE A 243 8.48 10.95 -24.03
N SER A 244 7.96 12.18 -24.08
CA SER A 244 8.11 13.05 -25.26
C SER A 244 9.59 13.31 -25.57
N GLU A 245 10.38 13.68 -24.55
CA GLU A 245 11.82 13.92 -24.70
C GLU A 245 12.57 12.65 -25.14
N LEU A 246 12.20 11.48 -24.60
CA LEU A 246 12.78 10.20 -25.02
C LEU A 246 12.52 9.91 -26.49
N TYR A 247 11.30 10.16 -27.00
CA TYR A 247 10.99 9.98 -28.43
C TYR A 247 11.68 10.99 -29.34
N GLU A 248 12.02 12.18 -28.84
CA GLU A 248 12.79 13.18 -29.61
C GLU A 248 14.28 12.85 -29.68
N THR A 249 14.81 12.14 -28.68
CA THR A 249 16.24 11.88 -28.51
C THR A 249 16.69 10.47 -28.91
N SER A 250 15.75 9.55 -29.14
CA SER A 250 16.04 8.15 -29.48
C SER A 250 15.42 7.71 -30.82
N ASP A 251 15.86 6.58 -31.36
CA ASP A 251 15.24 5.93 -32.53
C ASP A 251 13.87 5.28 -32.19
N TYR A 252 13.30 5.51 -31.00
CA TYR A 252 12.01 4.94 -30.62
C TYR A 252 10.88 5.45 -31.53
N VAL A 253 10.14 4.51 -32.12
CA VAL A 253 8.95 4.83 -32.90
C VAL A 253 7.82 5.19 -31.95
N ASN A 254 7.38 6.46 -31.98
CA ASN A 254 6.15 6.85 -31.30
C ASN A 254 4.98 6.07 -31.94
N PRO A 255 4.28 5.20 -31.19
CA PRO A 255 3.18 4.39 -31.73
C PRO A 255 2.00 5.23 -32.26
N ASP A 256 1.95 6.53 -31.93
CA ASP A 256 0.93 7.48 -32.35
C ASP A 256 1.28 8.25 -33.65
N GLN A 257 2.32 7.83 -34.40
CA GLN A 257 2.85 8.51 -35.60
C GLN A 257 1.88 8.74 -36.78
N ASN A 258 0.61 8.33 -36.69
CA ASN A 258 -0.40 8.67 -37.70
C ASN A 258 -0.87 10.14 -37.63
N ASP A 259 -0.44 10.93 -36.65
CA ASP A 259 -0.85 12.34 -36.51
C ASP A 259 0.36 13.29 -36.62
N THR A 260 0.56 13.87 -37.81
CA THR A 260 1.66 14.75 -38.22
C THR A 260 1.66 16.13 -37.54
N LYS A 261 1.77 16.20 -36.21
CA LYS A 261 2.23 17.41 -35.49
C LYS A 261 2.99 17.01 -34.23
N THR A 262 4.27 17.35 -34.21
CA THR A 262 5.08 17.62 -33.02
C THR A 262 4.33 18.61 -32.14
N ASN A 263 3.67 18.10 -31.10
CA ASN A 263 3.11 18.93 -30.05
C ASN A 263 3.23 18.13 -28.76
N HIS A 264 3.94 18.67 -27.77
CA HIS A 264 4.20 18.03 -26.48
C HIS A 264 2.90 17.58 -25.76
N ASP A 265 1.74 18.13 -26.15
CA ASP A 265 0.39 17.74 -25.70
C ASP A 265 -0.09 16.32 -26.14
N ARG A 266 0.70 15.54 -26.88
CA ARG A 266 0.21 14.36 -27.62
C ARG A 266 0.60 12.99 -27.07
N ILE A 267 1.39 12.87 -26.00
CA ILE A 267 1.68 11.55 -25.43
C ILE A 267 0.39 10.93 -24.88
N THR A 268 -0.11 9.92 -25.58
CA THR A 268 -1.34 9.23 -25.20
C THR A 268 -1.12 8.36 -23.96
N LEU A 269 -2.20 8.05 -23.26
CA LEU A 269 -2.15 7.04 -22.18
C LEU A 269 -1.69 5.66 -22.69
N THR A 270 -1.86 5.38 -23.99
CA THR A 270 -1.33 4.16 -24.62
C THR A 270 0.19 4.19 -24.66
N ALA A 271 0.78 5.31 -25.09
CA ALA A 271 2.24 5.48 -25.07
C ALA A 271 2.82 5.37 -23.66
N VAL A 272 2.16 5.99 -22.65
CA VAL A 272 2.56 5.84 -21.24
C VAL A 272 2.51 4.37 -20.79
N GLU A 273 1.41 3.66 -21.08
CA GLU A 273 1.29 2.23 -20.74
C GLU A 273 2.39 1.40 -21.42
N MET A 274 2.71 1.67 -22.68
CA MET A 274 3.73 0.94 -23.44
C MET A 274 5.13 1.13 -22.85
N VAL A 275 5.50 2.36 -22.49
CA VAL A 275 6.82 2.63 -21.90
C VAL A 275 6.92 2.00 -20.51
N LEU A 276 5.95 2.24 -19.63
CA LEU A 276 5.94 1.69 -18.26
C LEU A 276 5.90 0.15 -18.20
N ASN A 277 5.41 -0.50 -19.26
CA ASN A 277 5.29 -1.96 -19.35
C ASN A 277 6.16 -2.56 -20.46
N SER A 278 7.22 -1.88 -20.89
CA SER A 278 8.11 -2.33 -21.97
C SER A 278 8.75 -3.70 -21.69
N GLY A 279 9.01 -4.02 -20.42
CA GLY A 279 9.53 -5.32 -19.97
C GLY A 279 8.47 -6.44 -19.91
N VAL A 280 7.20 -6.15 -20.24
CA VAL A 280 6.14 -7.17 -20.25
C VAL A 280 6.01 -7.74 -21.67
N PRO A 281 6.17 -9.07 -21.85
CA PRO A 281 6.09 -9.66 -23.17
C PRO A 281 4.68 -9.56 -23.77
N HIS A 282 4.61 -9.56 -25.10
CA HIS A 282 3.38 -9.51 -25.87
C HIS A 282 3.05 -10.88 -26.48
N ARG A 283 1.76 -11.20 -26.56
CA ARG A 283 1.25 -12.33 -27.35
C ARG A 283 1.26 -11.97 -28.83
N ARG A 284 1.15 -12.98 -29.69
CA ARG A 284 1.06 -12.82 -31.17
C ARG A 284 -0.05 -11.85 -31.64
N ASN A 285 -1.08 -11.62 -30.83
CA ASN A 285 -2.16 -10.70 -31.13
C ASN A 285 -1.95 -9.26 -30.60
N GLY A 286 -0.75 -8.93 -30.12
CA GLY A 286 -0.41 -7.60 -29.61
C GLY A 286 -0.88 -7.32 -28.18
N ASN A 287 -1.52 -8.26 -27.49
CA ASN A 287 -1.89 -8.08 -26.09
C ASN A 287 -0.76 -8.51 -25.15
N TYR A 288 -0.60 -7.83 -24.02
CA TYR A 288 0.32 -8.25 -22.96
C TYR A 288 0.06 -9.69 -22.50
N VAL A 289 1.13 -10.41 -22.18
CA VAL A 289 1.08 -11.68 -21.49
C VAL A 289 0.44 -11.49 -20.10
N ALA A 290 -0.26 -12.51 -19.62
CA ALA A 290 -1.01 -12.43 -18.37
C ALA A 290 -0.04 -12.32 -17.18
N GLU A 291 -0.28 -11.37 -16.26
CA GLU A 291 0.55 -11.13 -15.07
C GLU A 291 0.87 -12.38 -14.27
N ARG A 292 -0.08 -13.31 -14.16
CA ARG A 292 0.09 -14.59 -13.44
C ARG A 292 1.22 -15.48 -13.95
N LEU A 293 1.76 -15.18 -15.13
CA LEU A 293 2.90 -15.89 -15.71
C LEU A 293 4.23 -15.24 -15.30
N SER A 294 4.26 -14.07 -14.64
CA SER A 294 5.50 -13.57 -14.06
C SER A 294 5.86 -14.37 -12.81
N LEU A 295 7.15 -14.70 -12.64
CA LEU A 295 7.70 -15.20 -11.37
C LEU A 295 7.44 -14.25 -10.19
N LEU A 296 7.33 -12.95 -10.48
CA LEU A 296 7.08 -11.92 -9.46
C LEU A 296 5.59 -11.73 -9.16
N TYR A 297 4.67 -12.41 -9.87
CA TYR A 297 3.24 -12.27 -9.66
C TYR A 297 2.77 -12.37 -8.19
N PRO A 298 3.26 -13.32 -7.37
CA PRO A 298 2.85 -13.40 -5.96
C PRO A 298 3.25 -12.17 -5.13
N TYR A 299 4.24 -11.41 -5.59
CA TYR A 299 4.90 -10.31 -4.87
C TYR A 299 4.39 -8.93 -5.32
N ILE A 300 4.14 -8.74 -6.63
CA ILE A 300 3.83 -7.43 -7.22
C ILE A 300 2.46 -7.39 -7.94
N LYS A 301 1.54 -8.29 -7.59
CA LYS A 301 0.18 -8.33 -8.18
C LYS A 301 -0.51 -6.96 -8.14
N ASN A 302 -1.25 -6.64 -9.20
CA ASN A 302 -2.03 -5.40 -9.33
C ASN A 302 -1.22 -4.09 -9.28
N ALA A 303 0.10 -4.16 -9.46
CA ALA A 303 0.95 -2.97 -9.51
C ALA A 303 1.07 -2.36 -10.91
N ARG A 304 0.57 -3.05 -11.93
CA ARG A 304 0.61 -2.59 -13.32
C ARG A 304 -0.38 -1.45 -13.55
N LEU A 305 0.13 -0.33 -14.04
CA LEU A 305 -0.67 0.81 -14.48
C LEU A 305 -1.10 0.62 -15.94
N THR A 306 -2.40 0.42 -16.15
CA THR A 306 -2.96 0.20 -17.49
C THR A 306 -3.60 1.46 -18.05
N ARG A 307 -3.69 1.59 -19.38
CA ARG A 307 -4.37 2.71 -20.04
C ARG A 307 -5.82 2.87 -19.57
N GLN A 308 -6.53 1.76 -19.43
CA GLN A 308 -7.92 1.76 -18.96
C GLN A 308 -8.04 2.30 -17.54
N HIS A 309 -7.16 1.87 -16.63
CA HIS A 309 -7.13 2.34 -15.25
C HIS A 309 -6.78 3.84 -15.18
N MET A 310 -5.72 4.29 -15.86
CA MET A 310 -5.35 5.71 -15.92
C MET A 310 -6.51 6.58 -16.45
N HIS A 311 -7.19 6.13 -17.50
CA HIS A 311 -8.33 6.85 -18.06
C HIS A 311 -9.53 6.92 -17.09
N LEU A 312 -9.78 5.87 -16.29
CA LEU A 312 -10.80 5.90 -15.26
C LEU A 312 -10.45 6.87 -14.12
N ILE A 313 -9.17 6.94 -13.72
CA ILE A 313 -8.66 7.90 -12.73
C ILE A 313 -8.84 9.34 -13.24
N GLN A 314 -8.44 9.64 -14.48
CA GLN A 314 -8.59 10.98 -15.06
C GLN A 314 -10.06 11.43 -15.11
N ARG A 315 -10.99 10.50 -15.35
CA ARG A 315 -12.43 10.77 -15.30
C ARG A 315 -13.03 10.74 -13.90
N ARG A 316 -12.22 10.59 -12.85
CA ARG A 316 -12.65 10.46 -11.45
C ARG A 316 -13.66 9.33 -11.23
N ARG A 317 -13.55 8.25 -12.03
CA ARG A 317 -14.44 7.07 -11.98
C ARG A 317 -13.85 5.91 -11.17
N CYS A 318 -12.60 5.98 -10.78
CA CYS A 318 -11.99 5.09 -9.80
C CYS A 318 -10.98 5.87 -8.95
N THR A 319 -10.71 5.35 -7.75
CA THR A 319 -9.76 5.94 -6.81
C THR A 319 -8.31 5.79 -7.30
N VAL A 320 -7.49 6.80 -7.02
CA VAL A 320 -6.04 6.72 -7.19
C VAL A 320 -5.49 5.77 -6.15
N LYS A 321 -4.78 4.74 -6.60
CA LYS A 321 -4.11 3.81 -5.70
C LYS A 321 -2.75 4.34 -5.31
N ARG A 322 -2.30 3.92 -4.13
CA ARG A 322 -0.93 4.15 -3.67
C ARG A 322 0.13 3.74 -4.69
N ASN A 323 -0.01 2.55 -5.27
CA ASN A 323 0.94 2.03 -6.26
C ASN A 323 0.98 2.88 -7.53
N ASP A 324 -0.13 3.54 -7.91
CA ASP A 324 -0.17 4.42 -9.07
C ASP A 324 0.76 5.62 -8.88
N ILE A 325 0.71 6.24 -7.69
CA ILE A 325 1.58 7.36 -7.30
C ILE A 325 3.05 6.91 -7.24
N ILE A 326 3.32 5.80 -6.55
CA ILE A 326 4.70 5.32 -6.35
C ILE A 326 5.35 4.94 -7.69
N LEU A 327 4.63 4.27 -8.60
CA LEU A 327 5.19 3.86 -9.89
C LEU A 327 5.48 5.05 -10.80
N LEU A 328 4.55 6.01 -10.92
CA LEU A 328 4.79 7.22 -11.72
C LEU A 328 5.94 8.05 -11.15
N GLN A 329 6.00 8.19 -9.84
CA GLN A 329 7.09 8.89 -9.17
C GLN A 329 8.44 8.18 -9.39
N PHE A 330 8.45 6.84 -9.34
CA PHE A 330 9.66 6.04 -9.61
C PHE A 330 10.14 6.26 -11.04
N PHE A 331 9.23 6.20 -12.02
CA PHE A 331 9.57 6.50 -13.41
C PHE A 331 10.18 7.89 -13.56
N ASN A 332 9.51 8.92 -13.03
CA ASN A 332 9.98 10.29 -13.13
C ASN A 332 11.38 10.46 -12.52
N TYR A 333 11.60 9.93 -11.31
CA TYR A 333 12.91 10.01 -10.64
C TYR A 333 14.01 9.20 -11.33
N SER A 334 13.65 8.12 -12.02
CA SER A 334 14.63 7.31 -12.75
C SER A 334 15.31 8.12 -13.86
N TYR A 335 14.58 9.04 -14.51
CA TYR A 335 15.09 9.91 -15.56
C TYR A 335 15.53 11.30 -15.06
N GLU A 336 14.69 12.00 -14.28
CA GLU A 336 15.01 13.35 -13.76
C GLU A 336 16.30 13.36 -12.91
N MET A 337 16.61 12.24 -12.26
CA MET A 337 17.79 12.06 -11.42
C MET A 337 18.74 10.96 -11.92
N GLN A 338 18.70 10.59 -13.20
CA GLN A 338 19.58 9.57 -13.79
C GLN A 338 21.06 9.87 -13.53
N ASN A 339 21.45 11.14 -13.68
CA ASN A 339 22.83 11.60 -13.47
C ASN A 339 23.22 11.79 -11.99
N ALA A 340 22.28 11.63 -11.05
CA ALA A 340 22.58 11.75 -9.62
C ALA A 340 23.11 10.42 -9.07
N ALA A 341 24.00 10.50 -8.07
CA ALA A 341 24.48 9.32 -7.36
C ALA A 341 23.30 8.50 -6.78
N PRO A 342 23.34 7.14 -6.84
CA PRO A 342 22.21 6.31 -6.42
C PRO A 342 21.69 6.60 -5.00
N CYS A 343 22.59 6.88 -4.05
CA CYS A 343 22.20 7.22 -2.67
C CYS A 343 21.41 8.55 -2.58
N GLU A 344 21.80 9.56 -3.36
CA GLU A 344 21.10 10.86 -3.38
C GLU A 344 19.72 10.71 -4.03
N ARG A 345 19.65 9.99 -5.16
CA ARG A 345 18.42 9.66 -5.88
C ARG A 345 17.43 8.90 -4.99
N PHE A 346 17.90 7.84 -4.33
CA PHE A 346 17.12 7.06 -3.37
C PHE A 346 16.54 7.93 -2.26
N LYS A 347 17.38 8.75 -1.61
CA LYS A 347 16.94 9.59 -0.49
C LYS A 347 15.88 10.60 -0.93
N ARG A 348 16.11 11.32 -2.03
CA ARG A 348 15.15 12.31 -2.54
C ARG A 348 13.85 11.65 -2.99
N PHE A 349 13.92 10.47 -3.61
CA PHE A 349 12.74 9.70 -3.95
C PHE A 349 11.93 9.36 -2.70
N VAL A 350 12.56 8.83 -1.65
CA VAL A 350 11.87 8.47 -0.41
C VAL A 350 11.19 9.68 0.23
N ASP A 351 11.94 10.77 0.43
CA ASP A 351 11.42 11.99 1.06
C ASP A 351 10.26 12.58 0.24
N SER A 352 10.45 12.77 -1.07
CA SER A 352 9.42 13.34 -1.95
C SER A 352 8.18 12.44 -2.07
N THR A 353 8.35 11.12 -2.11
CA THR A 353 7.22 10.18 -2.22
C THR A 353 6.41 10.17 -0.93
N ASN A 354 7.08 10.13 0.22
CA ASN A 354 6.41 10.19 1.53
C ASN A 354 5.63 11.48 1.73
N ASP A 355 6.16 12.62 1.28
CA ASP A 355 5.44 13.90 1.32
C ASP A 355 4.19 13.92 0.44
N ILE A 356 4.21 13.26 -0.73
CA ILE A 356 3.02 13.09 -1.57
C ILE A 356 2.02 12.18 -0.86
N LEU A 357 2.44 10.98 -0.46
CA LEU A 357 1.57 9.97 0.16
C LEU A 357 0.87 10.51 1.42
N LYS A 358 1.61 11.24 2.27
CA LYS A 358 1.08 11.86 3.48
C LYS A 358 -0.03 12.87 3.19
N ARG A 359 0.15 13.72 2.17
CA ARG A 359 -0.90 14.67 1.73
C ARG A 359 -2.14 13.94 1.19
N CYS A 360 -1.93 12.83 0.48
CA CYS A 360 -2.99 11.95 0.00
C CYS A 360 -3.67 11.12 1.11
N GLY A 361 -3.24 11.25 2.38
CA GLY A 361 -3.75 10.44 3.49
C GLY A 361 -3.39 8.96 3.39
N MET A 362 -2.31 8.63 2.69
CA MET A 362 -1.77 7.28 2.55
C MET A 362 -0.56 7.11 3.48
N LEU A 363 -0.27 5.88 3.90
CA LEU A 363 0.92 5.57 4.72
C LEU A 363 2.21 6.01 4.01
N GLU A 364 3.32 6.14 4.72
CA GLU A 364 4.64 6.32 4.09
C GLU A 364 5.12 5.03 3.40
N LEU A 365 6.12 5.12 2.53
CA LEU A 365 6.79 4.00 1.87
C LEU A 365 7.11 2.89 2.86
N TYR A 366 6.76 1.67 2.48
CA TYR A 366 6.93 0.47 3.27
C TYR A 366 7.90 -0.47 2.54
N PRO A 367 9.22 -0.42 2.83
CA PRO A 367 10.24 -1.17 2.10
C PRO A 367 10.17 -2.69 2.22
N VAL A 368 9.26 -3.19 3.07
CA VAL A 368 8.94 -4.61 3.23
C VAL A 368 7.83 -5.04 2.26
N ASN A 369 7.04 -4.09 1.73
CA ASN A 369 6.15 -4.36 0.61
C ASN A 369 7.01 -4.77 -0.59
N PRO A 370 6.82 -5.95 -1.19
CA PRO A 370 7.69 -6.42 -2.26
C PRO A 370 7.69 -5.52 -3.51
N PHE A 371 6.57 -4.89 -3.83
CA PHE A 371 6.52 -3.95 -4.96
C PHE A 371 7.31 -2.68 -4.67
N GLU A 372 7.15 -2.08 -3.49
CA GLU A 372 7.90 -0.89 -3.12
C GLU A 372 9.39 -1.20 -2.96
N SER A 373 9.72 -2.37 -2.36
CA SER A 373 11.09 -2.89 -2.24
C SER A 373 11.74 -3.05 -3.61
N PHE A 374 11.02 -3.60 -4.59
CA PHE A 374 11.50 -3.75 -5.96
C PHE A 374 11.91 -2.40 -6.56
N LEU A 375 11.04 -1.40 -6.51
CA LEU A 375 11.34 -0.07 -7.05
C LEU A 375 12.51 0.60 -6.31
N LEU A 376 12.55 0.46 -4.98
CA LEU A 376 13.63 0.97 -4.15
C LEU A 376 14.99 0.33 -4.46
N LEU A 377 15.00 -0.97 -4.79
CA LEU A 377 16.22 -1.67 -5.22
C LEU A 377 16.67 -1.21 -6.61
N CYS A 378 15.74 -0.99 -7.55
CA CYS A 378 16.09 -0.46 -8.87
C CYS A 378 16.75 0.92 -8.79
N LEU A 379 16.30 1.79 -7.88
CA LEU A 379 16.91 3.12 -7.66
C LEU A 379 18.38 3.08 -7.20
N LEU A 380 18.89 1.89 -6.83
CA LEU A 380 20.29 1.70 -6.44
C LEU A 380 21.22 1.45 -7.62
N SER A 381 20.69 1.21 -8.83
CA SER A 381 21.50 1.07 -10.04
C SER A 381 21.74 2.41 -10.73
N ASP A 382 22.70 2.43 -11.66
CA ASP A 382 22.98 3.60 -12.48
C ASP A 382 21.79 3.94 -13.39
N GLU A 383 21.14 2.91 -13.96
CA GLU A 383 19.97 2.98 -14.86
C GLU A 383 18.74 2.25 -14.25
N PRO A 384 17.96 2.90 -13.36
CA PRO A 384 16.91 2.25 -12.59
C PRO A 384 15.75 1.74 -13.42
N PHE A 385 15.37 2.49 -14.45
CA PHE A 385 14.22 2.12 -15.28
C PHE A 385 14.56 0.99 -16.25
N ASP A 386 15.78 0.96 -16.79
CA ASP A 386 16.28 -0.16 -17.59
C ASP A 386 16.36 -1.43 -16.73
N LEU A 387 16.91 -1.33 -15.52
CA LEU A 387 16.94 -2.46 -14.59
C LEU A 387 15.53 -2.93 -14.21
N TYR A 388 14.59 -2.02 -13.96
CA TYR A 388 13.17 -2.36 -13.76
C TYR A 388 12.61 -3.15 -14.95
N THR A 389 12.89 -2.70 -16.16
CA THR A 389 12.44 -3.31 -17.42
C THR A 389 13.03 -4.71 -17.59
N ASP A 390 14.33 -4.87 -17.39
CA ASP A 390 15.04 -6.15 -17.46
C ASP A 390 14.54 -7.15 -16.41
N VAL A 391 14.27 -6.68 -15.19
CA VAL A 391 13.67 -7.51 -14.12
C VAL A 391 12.29 -8.00 -14.51
N MET A 392 11.45 -7.12 -15.05
CA MET A 392 10.13 -7.48 -15.52
C MET A 392 10.24 -8.52 -16.64
N GLU A 393 11.09 -8.31 -17.64
CA GLU A 393 11.27 -9.25 -18.76
C GLU A 393 11.78 -10.62 -18.27
N TYR A 394 12.84 -10.62 -17.46
CA TYR A 394 13.41 -11.81 -16.86
C TYR A 394 12.35 -12.62 -16.09
N SER A 395 11.46 -11.94 -15.36
CA SER A 395 10.42 -12.59 -14.57
C SER A 395 9.44 -13.42 -15.41
N TYR A 396 9.24 -13.10 -16.69
CA TYR A 396 8.39 -13.87 -17.59
C TYR A 396 9.19 -14.97 -18.32
N ASN A 397 10.44 -14.69 -18.70
CA ASN A 397 11.25 -15.64 -19.46
C ASN A 397 11.54 -16.96 -18.73
N GLN A 398 11.51 -16.96 -17.39
CA GLN A 398 11.71 -18.17 -16.58
C GLN A 398 10.46 -19.06 -16.42
N THR A 399 9.29 -18.62 -16.90
CA THR A 399 8.01 -19.35 -16.76
C THR A 399 7.52 -20.01 -18.04
N SER A 400 8.20 -19.79 -19.16
CA SER A 400 7.91 -20.52 -20.39
C SER A 400 8.35 -21.98 -20.21
N PRO A 401 7.43 -22.98 -20.24
CA PRO A 401 7.86 -24.35 -20.44
C PRO A 401 8.52 -24.43 -21.82
N ALA A 402 9.65 -25.13 -21.88
CA ALA A 402 10.26 -25.56 -23.14
C ALA A 402 9.26 -26.36 -23.99
#